data_AF-A0A5B0QCK7-F1
#
_entry.id   AF-A0A5B0QCK7-F1
#
_cell.length_a   1.000
_cell.length_b   1.000
_cell.length_c   1.000
_cell.angle_alpha   90.00
_cell.angle_beta   90.00
_cell.angle_gamma   90.00
#
_symmetry.space_group_name_H-M   'P 1'
#
loop_
_entity.id
_entity.type
_entity.pdbx_description
1 polymer ?
#
loop_
_entity_poly.entity_id
_entity_poly.type
_entity_poly.pdbx_seq_one_letter_code
_entity_poly.pdbx_strand_id
1 'polypeptide(L)'
;MKEFTITPHCLFLNSEEVLSTLNLQNDCHDGNCKLTETRKVKLETSSSVVMVLEVTHNDDQRFILNSCSLRAINFHQETAGFSSDRVEPLQWLDALHKGLGKWKANKKKGKTVIPSMASIFQSRVDPSFLI
;
A
#
# COMPACT_ATOMS: atom_id res chain seq x y z
N MET A 1 -8.50 -5.16 7.17
CA MET A 1 -7.45 -4.14 7.35
C MET A 1 -7.67 -3.51 8.72
N LYS A 2 -6.62 -3.28 9.52
CA LYS A 2 -6.79 -2.71 10.86
C LYS A 2 -6.59 -1.20 10.80
N GLU A 3 -7.60 -0.46 11.23
CA GLU A 3 -7.63 1.00 11.22
C GLU A 3 -7.25 1.58 12.59
N PHE A 4 -6.67 2.77 12.56
CA PHE A 4 -6.20 3.54 13.69
C PHE A 4 -6.60 5.00 13.51
N THR A 5 -6.88 5.66 14.64
CA THR A 5 -7.11 7.10 14.69
C THR A 5 -6.07 7.74 15.59
N ILE A 6 -5.50 8.86 15.16
CA ILE A 6 -4.61 9.65 16.00
C ILE A 6 -5.38 10.11 17.24
N THR A 7 -4.71 10.03 18.40
CA THR A 7 -5.20 10.61 19.64
C THR A 7 -4.40 11.87 19.96
N PRO A 8 -4.96 12.84 20.71
CA PRO A 8 -4.22 14.04 21.10
C PRO A 8 -3.14 13.76 22.16
N HIS A 9 -3.04 12.52 22.65
CA HIS A 9 -2.09 12.14 23.69
C HIS A 9 -0.68 12.02 23.11
N CYS A 10 0.26 12.76 23.70
CA CYS A 10 1.67 12.65 23.42
C CYS A 10 2.40 12.26 24.71
N LEU A 11 3.26 11.25 24.63
CA LEU A 11 4.01 10.72 25.76
C LEU A 11 5.51 10.75 25.44
N PHE A 12 6.33 11.06 26.44
CA PHE A 12 7.77 10.88 26.37
C PHE A 12 8.13 9.52 26.95
N LEU A 13 8.80 8.69 26.17
CA LEU A 13 9.21 7.34 26.54
C LEU A 13 10.72 7.22 26.39
N ASN A 14 11.35 6.38 27.22
CA ASN A 14 12.73 5.97 26.98
C ASN A 14 12.75 5.10 25.72
N SER A 15 13.68 5.37 24.80
CA SER A 15 13.82 4.57 23.58
C SER A 15 14.09 3.09 23.84
N GLU A 16 14.69 2.76 24.98
CA GLU A 16 14.93 1.37 25.40
C GLU A 16 13.64 0.62 25.75
N GLU A 17 12.55 1.33 26.06
CA GLU A 17 11.23 0.75 26.34
C GLU A 17 10.40 0.51 25.06
N VAL A 18 10.87 0.99 23.90
CA VAL A 18 10.17 0.82 22.62
C VAL A 18 10.46 -0.57 22.05
N LEU A 19 9.47 -1.47 22.16
CA LEU A 19 9.59 -2.84 21.66
C LEU A 19 9.61 -2.93 20.12
N SER A 20 8.87 -2.05 19.46
CA SER A 20 8.68 -2.09 18.01
C SER A 20 8.12 -0.78 17.46
N THR A 21 8.32 -0.55 16.16
CA THR A 21 7.66 0.51 15.41
C THR A 21 6.69 -0.08 14.39
N LEU A 22 5.48 0.46 14.35
CA LEU A 22 4.43 0.03 13.43
C LEU A 22 4.41 0.95 12.20
N ASN A 23 4.20 0.34 11.03
CA ASN A 23 4.07 1.03 9.76
C ASN A 23 2.58 1.31 9.51
N LEU A 24 2.18 2.55 9.80
CA LEU A 24 0.86 3.07 9.52
C LEU A 24 0.92 3.95 8.27
N GLN A 25 -0.03 3.75 7.36
CA GLN A 25 -0.21 4.57 6.16
C GLN A 25 -1.53 5.32 6.26
N ASN A 26 -1.61 6.54 5.73
CA ASN A 26 -2.84 7.31 5.75
C ASN A 26 -3.94 6.59 4.97
N ASP A 27 -5.16 6.54 5.53
CA ASP A 27 -6.31 5.99 4.82
C ASP A 27 -6.82 6.99 3.77
N CYS A 28 -6.11 7.04 2.65
CA CYS A 28 -6.42 7.98 1.58
C CYS A 28 -7.74 7.67 0.87
N HIS A 29 -8.21 6.41 0.94
CA HIS A 29 -9.44 5.97 0.30
C HIS A 29 -10.65 6.55 1.03
N ASP A 30 -10.78 6.24 2.32
CA ASP A 30 -11.90 6.73 3.13
C ASP A 30 -11.76 8.22 3.48
N GLY A 31 -10.51 8.69 3.58
CA GLY A 31 -10.20 10.11 3.68
C GLY A 31 -10.53 10.91 2.41
N ASN A 32 -10.98 10.27 1.32
CA ASN A 32 -11.29 10.91 0.03
C ASN A 32 -10.17 11.85 -0.45
N CYS A 33 -8.91 11.45 -0.25
CA CYS A 33 -7.74 12.24 -0.60
C CYS A 33 -7.65 12.41 -2.13
N LYS A 34 -7.07 13.52 -2.58
CA LYS A 34 -7.03 13.88 -4.00
C LYS A 34 -5.60 13.91 -4.52
N LEU A 35 -5.39 13.48 -5.77
CA LEU A 35 -4.15 13.78 -6.48
C LEU A 35 -4.25 15.21 -7.02
N THR A 36 -3.29 16.04 -6.67
CA THR A 36 -3.19 17.43 -7.15
C THR A 36 -1.85 17.66 -7.81
N GLU A 37 -1.87 18.50 -8.85
CA GLU A 37 -0.67 18.94 -9.54
C GLU A 37 0.02 20.04 -8.72
N THR A 38 1.10 19.70 -8.02
CA THR A 38 1.71 20.62 -7.04
C THR A 38 3.01 21.24 -7.52
N ARG A 39 3.88 20.49 -8.18
CA ARG A 39 5.24 20.93 -8.53
C ARG A 39 5.57 20.71 -10.00
N LYS A 40 6.15 21.71 -10.65
CA LYS A 40 6.79 21.56 -11.96
C LYS A 40 8.11 20.81 -11.80
N VAL A 41 8.26 19.67 -12.48
CA VAL A 41 9.57 19.00 -12.57
C VAL A 41 10.21 19.35 -13.91
N LYS A 42 11.46 19.81 -13.85
CA LYS A 42 12.33 19.91 -15.02
C LYS A 42 12.85 18.51 -15.35
N LEU A 43 12.41 17.96 -16.47
CA LEU A 43 13.09 16.83 -17.12
C LEU A 43 14.32 17.38 -17.86
N GLU A 44 15.47 16.74 -17.68
CA GLU A 44 16.79 17.28 -18.06
C GLU A 44 16.98 17.57 -19.56
N THR A 45 16.10 17.10 -20.43
CA THR A 45 16.29 17.13 -21.89
C THR A 45 15.21 17.84 -22.71
N SER A 46 14.18 18.44 -22.11
CA SER A 46 13.27 19.33 -22.85
C SER A 46 12.45 20.22 -21.93
N SER A 47 12.02 21.37 -22.45
CA SER A 47 11.06 22.29 -21.84
C SER A 47 9.67 21.65 -21.72
N SER A 48 9.54 20.57 -20.95
CA SER A 48 8.27 19.96 -20.61
C SER A 48 7.86 20.47 -19.24
N VAL A 49 6.75 21.22 -19.18
CA VAL A 49 6.12 21.68 -17.94
C VAL A 49 5.23 20.54 -17.43
N VAL A 50 5.84 19.41 -17.04
CA VAL A 50 5.09 18.32 -16.42
C VAL A 50 4.93 18.66 -14.93
N MET A 51 3.68 18.79 -14.50
CA MET A 51 3.35 18.89 -13.08
C MET A 51 3.38 17.50 -12.45
N VAL A 52 3.98 17.39 -11.27
CA VAL A 52 3.94 16.19 -10.44
C VAL A 52 2.59 16.12 -9.76
N LEU A 53 1.95 14.97 -9.88
CA LEU A 53 0.78 14.62 -9.09
C LEU A 53 1.24 14.17 -7.70
N GLU A 54 0.85 14.91 -6.67
CA GLU A 54 1.06 14.56 -5.26
C GLU A 54 -0.29 14.33 -4.59
N VAL A 55 -0.33 13.48 -3.55
CA VAL A 55 -1.56 13.27 -2.77
C VAL A 55 -1.75 14.45 -1.82
N THR A 56 -2.85 15.16 -1.96
CA THR A 56 -3.38 16.09 -0.94
C THR A 56 -4.32 15.32 -0.03
N HIS A 57 -3.91 15.18 1.23
CA HIS A 57 -4.72 14.55 2.26
C HIS A 57 -5.87 15.47 2.67
N ASN A 58 -7.08 14.88 2.75
CA ASN A 58 -8.29 15.55 3.26
C ASN A 58 -8.68 15.04 4.66
N ASP A 59 -8.04 13.96 5.10
CA ASP A 59 -8.15 13.39 6.45
C ASP A 59 -6.74 12.97 6.87
N ASP A 60 -6.25 13.60 7.94
CA ASP A 60 -4.93 13.36 8.53
C ASP A 60 -5.02 12.59 9.86
N GLN A 61 -6.20 12.05 10.17
CA GLN A 61 -6.48 11.41 11.46
C GLN A 61 -6.61 9.89 11.33
N ARG A 62 -6.92 9.37 10.13
CA ARG A 62 -7.17 7.94 9.91
C ARG A 62 -6.01 7.26 9.21
N PHE A 63 -5.61 6.13 9.79
CA PHE A 63 -4.47 5.36 9.33
C PHE A 63 -4.81 3.88 9.26
N ILE A 64 -4.22 3.20 8.29
CA ILE A 64 -4.29 1.76 8.10
C ILE A 64 -2.93 1.13 8.43
N LEU A 65 -2.95 0.06 9.22
CA LEU A 65 -1.74 -0.68 9.56
C LEU A 65 -1.33 -1.61 8.41
N ASN A 66 -0.05 -1.54 8.02
CA ASN A 66 0.55 -2.54 7.14
C ASN A 66 0.84 -3.84 7.91
N SER A 67 -0.14 -4.73 7.98
CA SER A 67 -0.03 -6.01 8.70
C SER A 67 1.09 -6.94 8.19
N CYS A 68 1.54 -6.75 6.95
CA CYS A 68 2.59 -7.56 6.32
C CYS A 68 3.90 -6.76 6.16
N SER A 69 4.18 -5.85 7.10
CA SER A 69 5.42 -5.08 7.12
C SER A 69 6.64 -6.00 7.16
N LEU A 70 7.67 -5.66 6.39
CA LEU A 70 8.94 -6.40 6.33
C LEU A 70 9.72 -6.33 7.65
N ARG A 71 9.46 -5.32 8.47
CA ARG A 71 10.07 -5.16 9.81
C ARG A 71 9.03 -5.43 10.88
N ALA A 72 9.43 -6.17 11.90
CA ALA A 72 8.61 -6.46 13.08
C ALA A 72 7.22 -7.05 12.71
N ILE A 73 7.21 -7.98 11.76
CA ILE A 73 5.98 -8.58 11.21
C ILE A 73 5.07 -9.15 12.30
N ASN A 74 5.63 -9.82 13.31
CA ASN A 74 4.87 -10.40 14.42
C ASN A 74 4.07 -9.32 15.16
N PHE A 75 4.70 -8.19 15.51
CA PHE A 75 4.00 -7.08 16.17
C PHE A 75 2.89 -6.48 15.29
N HIS A 76 3.10 -6.39 13.97
CA HIS A 76 2.07 -5.88 13.05
C HIS A 76 0.89 -6.85 12.94
N GLN A 77 1.17 -8.15 12.83
CA GLN A 77 0.16 -9.20 12.76
C GLN A 77 -0.64 -9.29 14.06
N GLU A 78 0.04 -9.33 15.20
CA GLU A 78 -0.59 -9.32 16.53
C GLU A 78 -1.47 -8.07 16.71
N THR A 79 -0.94 -6.89 16.40
CA THR A 79 -1.70 -5.63 16.50
C THR A 79 -2.90 -5.60 15.54
N ALA A 80 -2.78 -6.22 14.37
CA ALA A 80 -3.89 -6.37 13.43
C ALA A 80 -4.93 -7.42 13.84
N GLY A 81 -4.66 -8.22 14.88
CA GLY A 81 -5.47 -9.39 15.23
C GLY A 81 -5.36 -10.52 14.22
N PHE A 82 -4.25 -10.58 13.48
CA PHE A 82 -3.98 -11.59 12.47
C PHE A 82 -3.44 -12.85 13.16
N SER A 83 -4.30 -13.85 13.35
CA SER A 83 -3.86 -15.20 13.69
C SER A 83 -3.52 -15.92 12.38
N SER A 84 -2.23 -16.00 12.02
CA SER A 84 -1.82 -16.89 10.95
C SER A 84 -1.62 -18.27 11.53
N ASP A 85 -2.37 -19.24 11.03
CA ASP A 85 -1.99 -20.63 11.19
C ASP A 85 -0.65 -20.86 10.50
N ARG A 86 0.15 -21.77 11.06
CA ARG A 86 1.39 -22.18 10.44
C ARG A 86 1.06 -22.86 9.11
N VAL A 87 1.58 -22.31 8.01
CA VAL A 87 1.46 -22.94 6.70
C VAL A 87 2.46 -24.10 6.64
N GLU A 88 1.94 -25.30 6.46
CA GLU A 88 2.73 -26.52 6.39
C GLU A 88 3.50 -26.62 5.06
N PRO A 89 4.66 -27.31 5.02
CA PRO A 89 5.49 -27.39 3.82
C PRO A 89 4.75 -27.91 2.58
N LEU A 90 3.82 -28.85 2.75
CA LEU A 90 3.00 -29.38 1.65
C LEU A 90 2.02 -28.33 1.11
N GLN A 91 1.46 -27.48 1.97
CA GLN A 91 0.58 -26.39 1.54
C GLN A 91 1.35 -25.35 0.73
N TRP A 92 2.61 -25.08 1.09
CA TRP A 92 3.51 -24.27 0.27
C TRP A 92 3.76 -24.87 -1.11
N LEU A 93 4.06 -26.17 -1.16
CA LEU A 93 4.28 -26.90 -2.42
C LEU A 93 3.04 -26.83 -3.33
N ASP A 94 1.86 -27.07 -2.76
CA ASP A 94 0.59 -27.01 -3.47
C ASP A 94 0.31 -25.60 -4.00
N ALA A 95 0.55 -24.56 -3.18
CA ALA A 95 0.40 -23.17 -3.59
C ALA A 95 1.32 -22.81 -4.76
N LEU A 96 2.58 -23.25 -4.72
CA LEU A 96 3.56 -23.03 -5.80
C LEU A 96 3.14 -23.73 -7.10
N HIS A 97 2.73 -25.00 -7.04
CA HIS A 97 2.24 -25.72 -8.22
C HIS A 97 1.00 -25.07 -8.82
N LYS A 98 0.05 -24.67 -7.97
CA LYS A 98 -1.18 -23.99 -8.38
C LYS A 98 -0.89 -22.63 -9.02
N GLY A 99 0.00 -21.84 -8.43
CA GLY A 99 0.46 -20.56 -8.95
C GLY A 99 1.13 -20.71 -10.32
N LEU A 100 2.05 -21.68 -10.45
CA LEU A 100 2.73 -21.98 -11.72
C LEU A 100 1.75 -22.44 -12.81
N GLY A 101 0.76 -23.25 -12.46
CA GLY A 101 -0.31 -23.67 -13.38
C GLY A 101 -1.10 -22.47 -13.93
N LYS A 102 -1.55 -21.57 -13.04
CA LYS A 102 -2.24 -20.33 -13.43
C LYS A 102 -1.37 -19.43 -14.32
N TRP A 103 -0.10 -19.26 -13.97
CA TRP A 103 0.85 -18.48 -14.76
C TRP A 103 0.96 -19.04 -16.18
N LYS A 104 1.19 -20.35 -16.31
CA LYS A 104 1.31 -21.02 -17.62
C LYS A 104 0.05 -20.86 -18.47
N ALA A 105 -1.13 -20.94 -17.87
CA ALA A 105 -2.40 -20.75 -18.56
C ALA A 105 -2.60 -19.31 -19.08
N ASN A 106 -2.06 -18.30 -18.38
CA ASN A 106 -2.19 -16.88 -18.75
C ASN A 106 -1.14 -16.39 -19.77
N LYS A 107 -0.18 -17.20 -20.21
CA LYS A 107 0.85 -16.83 -21.20
C LYS A 107 0.31 -16.31 -22.55
N LYS A 108 -0.97 -16.54 -22.88
CA LYS A 108 -1.60 -16.11 -24.15
C LYS A 108 -2.43 -14.82 -24.06
N LYS A 109 -2.55 -14.17 -22.89
CA LYS A 109 -3.33 -12.94 -22.69
C LYS A 109 -2.47 -11.68 -22.66
N GLY A 110 -1.45 -11.62 -23.52
CA GLY A 110 -0.60 -10.45 -23.72
C GLY A 110 -1.37 -9.29 -24.35
N LYS A 111 -2.21 -8.62 -23.57
CA LYS A 111 -2.51 -7.20 -23.76
C LYS A 111 -2.32 -6.55 -22.41
N THR A 112 -1.12 -6.06 -22.16
CA THR A 112 -0.91 -5.00 -21.18
C THR A 112 -1.77 -3.83 -21.65
N VAL A 113 -2.94 -3.67 -21.05
CA VAL A 113 -3.75 -2.46 -21.25
C VAL A 113 -3.00 -1.37 -20.49
N ILE A 114 -2.20 -0.59 -21.21
CA ILE A 114 -1.60 0.62 -20.67
C ILE A 114 -2.76 1.62 -20.55
N PRO A 115 -3.15 2.06 -19.34
CA PRO A 115 -4.22 3.02 -19.19
C PRO A 115 -3.85 4.32 -19.93
N SER A 116 -4.80 4.88 -20.69
CA SER A 116 -4.65 6.20 -21.30
C SER A 116 -4.37 7.24 -20.19
N MET A 117 -3.45 8.17 -20.44
CA MET A 117 -3.12 9.25 -19.49
C MET A 117 -4.38 10.01 -19.02
N ALA A 118 -5.40 10.15 -19.85
CA ALA A 118 -6.67 10.79 -19.49
C ALA A 118 -7.46 10.05 -18.38
N SER A 119 -7.28 8.72 -18.27
CA SER A 119 -7.91 7.91 -17.21
C SER A 119 -7.18 8.00 -15.87
N ILE A 120 -5.87 8.30 -15.87
CA ILE A 120 -5.05 8.44 -14.66
C ILE A 120 -5.47 9.69 -13.87
N PHE A 121 -5.85 10.77 -14.56
CA PHE A 121 -6.34 12.00 -13.94
C PHE A 121 -7.76 11.88 -13.32
N GLN A 122 -8.49 10.80 -13.59
CA GLN A 122 -9.83 10.55 -13.07
C GLN A 122 -9.92 9.30 -12.18
N SER A 123 -8.91 8.43 -12.19
CA SER A 123 -8.94 7.21 -11.41
C SER A 123 -8.64 7.51 -9.94
N ARG A 124 -9.65 7.35 -9.08
CA ARG A 124 -9.41 6.85 -7.71
C ARG A 124 -8.53 5.61 -7.86
N VAL A 125 -7.56 5.42 -6.95
CA VAL A 125 -6.71 4.23 -6.94
C VAL A 125 -7.60 2.99 -7.06
N ASP A 126 -7.53 2.31 -8.20
CA ASP A 126 -8.37 1.15 -8.47
C ASP A 126 -7.91 0.01 -7.54
N PRO A 127 -8.78 -0.44 -6.60
CA PRO A 127 -8.41 -1.47 -5.63
C PRO A 127 -8.01 -2.80 -6.28
N SER A 128 -8.34 -3.02 -7.56
CA SER A 128 -7.99 -4.25 -8.28
C SER A 128 -6.49 -4.42 -8.54
N PHE A 129 -5.68 -3.37 -8.35
CA PHE A 129 -4.21 -3.45 -8.38
C PHE A 129 -3.58 -3.97 -7.08
N LEU A 130 -4.38 -4.21 -6.03
CA LEU A 130 -3.92 -4.70 -4.72
C LEU A 130 -4.21 -6.20 -4.48
N ILE A 131 -4.46 -6.99 -5.54
CA ILE A 131 -4.69 -8.45 -5.46
C ILE A 131 -3.52 -9.22 -6.10
#